data_AF-A0A969KLR5-F1
#
_entry.id   AF-A0A969KLR5-F1
#
_cell.length_a   1.000
_cell.length_b   1.000
_cell.length_c   1.000
_cell.angle_alpha   90.00
_cell.angle_beta   90.00
_cell.angle_gamma   90.00
#
_symmetry.space_group_name_H-M   'P 1'
#
loop_
_entity.id
_entity.type
_entity.pdbx_description
1 polymer ?
#
loop_
_entity_poly.entity_id
_entity_poly.type
_entity_poly.pdbx_seq_one_letter_code
_entity_poly.pdbx_strand_id
1 'polypeptide(L)'
;MPPQPGVNLYALTKSLGLEVCRVFADAYDIYVQTYLFYNFRNPADLHPENEPRPFSVSWQNAAEVFVAGLEIDLAALPSRYEVFNVFTDMPHDKFSNEKAKRILGWQPRDDISALWRTDAVADSF
;
A
#
# COMPACT_ATOMS: atom_id res chain seq x y z
N MET A 1 -5.26 -5.02 1.04
CA MET A 1 -6.00 -6.19 0.53
C MET A 1 -6.26 -5.98 -0.94
N PRO A 2 -6.14 -7.00 -1.81
CA PRO A 2 -6.48 -6.85 -3.22
C PRO A 2 -7.98 -6.57 -3.39
N PRO A 3 -8.40 -5.83 -4.44
CA PRO A 3 -9.79 -5.46 -4.67
C PRO A 3 -10.71 -6.64 -5.03
N GLN A 4 -10.14 -7.82 -5.34
CA GLN A 4 -10.92 -9.04 -5.55
C GLN A 4 -11.09 -9.84 -4.24
N PRO A 5 -12.33 -10.01 -3.76
CA PRO A 5 -12.59 -10.47 -2.39
C PRO A 5 -12.50 -11.99 -2.19
N GLY A 6 -12.47 -12.80 -3.26
CA GLY A 6 -12.60 -14.25 -3.13
C GLY A 6 -13.87 -14.63 -2.36
N VAL A 7 -13.77 -15.57 -1.41
CA VAL A 7 -14.90 -16.03 -0.56
C VAL A 7 -14.81 -15.54 0.89
N ASN A 8 -13.82 -14.72 1.22
CA ASN A 8 -13.62 -14.24 2.59
C ASN A 8 -14.62 -13.11 2.91
N LEU A 9 -15.42 -13.26 3.98
CA LEU A 9 -16.44 -12.27 4.35
C LEU A 9 -15.88 -10.87 4.60
N TYR A 10 -14.74 -10.76 5.29
CA TYR A 10 -14.09 -9.47 5.50
C TYR A 10 -13.71 -8.84 4.16
N ALA A 11 -13.08 -9.60 3.26
CA ALA A 11 -12.71 -9.12 1.94
C ALA A 11 -13.93 -8.69 1.11
N LEU A 12 -15.04 -9.44 1.18
CA LEU A 12 -16.31 -9.10 0.53
C LEU A 12 -16.86 -7.77 1.03
N THR A 13 -16.88 -7.54 2.35
CA THR A 13 -17.33 -6.25 2.89
C THR A 13 -16.45 -5.08 2.43
N LYS A 14 -15.13 -5.28 2.34
CA LYS A 14 -14.21 -4.25 1.83
C LYS A 14 -14.40 -3.98 0.35
N SER A 15 -14.58 -5.02 -0.47
CA SER A 15 -14.88 -4.87 -1.90
C SER A 15 -16.21 -4.12 -2.12
N LEU A 16 -17.25 -4.43 -1.34
CA LEU A 16 -18.50 -3.67 -1.37
C LEU A 16 -18.30 -2.20 -0.99
N GLY A 17 -17.49 -1.93 0.06
CA GLY A 17 -17.15 -0.56 0.47
C GLY A 17 -16.47 0.24 -0.65
N LEU A 18 -15.59 -0.39 -1.43
CA LEU A 18 -14.96 0.24 -2.61
C LEU A 18 -16.00 0.65 -3.66
N GLU A 19 -16.96 -0.23 -3.96
CA GLU A 19 -18.03 0.10 -4.92
C GLU A 19 -18.95 1.22 -4.41
N VAL A 20 -19.28 1.23 -3.11
CA VAL A 20 -20.05 2.32 -2.51
C VAL A 20 -19.29 3.65 -2.64
N CYS A 21 -18.00 3.67 -2.31
CA CYS A 21 -17.16 4.85 -2.47
C CYS A 21 -17.13 5.36 -3.91
N ARG A 22 -16.99 4.46 -4.89
CA ARG A 22 -17.00 4.80 -6.31
C ARG A 22 -18.33 5.44 -6.73
N VAL A 23 -19.45 4.81 -6.39
CA VAL A 23 -20.79 5.33 -6.72
C VAL A 23 -21.03 6.71 -6.12
N PHE A 24 -20.55 6.96 -4.89
CA PHE A 24 -20.67 8.27 -4.26
C PHE A 24 -19.80 9.34 -4.96
N ALA A 25 -18.57 9.00 -5.36
CA ALA A 25 -17.72 9.90 -6.13
C ALA A 25 -18.25 10.20 -7.54
N ASP A 26 -18.99 9.25 -8.15
CA ASP A 26 -19.65 9.45 -9.44
C ASP A 26 -20.92 10.31 -9.31
N ALA A 27 -21.67 10.15 -8.20
CA ALA A 27 -22.96 10.80 -7.99
C ALA A 27 -22.86 12.20 -7.37
N TYR A 28 -21.79 12.49 -6.64
CA TYR A 28 -21.61 13.74 -5.90
C TYR A 28 -20.25 14.37 -6.22
N ASP A 29 -20.15 15.69 -6.04
CA ASP A 29 -18.90 16.45 -6.26
C ASP A 29 -17.91 16.26 -5.10
N ILE A 30 -17.48 15.02 -4.89
CA ILE A 30 -16.52 14.63 -3.86
C ILE A 30 -15.37 13.82 -4.48
N TYR A 31 -14.17 14.01 -3.95
CA TYR A 31 -13.02 13.18 -4.27
C TYR A 31 -12.84 12.13 -3.18
N VAL A 32 -12.62 10.89 -3.60
CA VAL A 32 -12.41 9.75 -2.72
C VAL A 32 -11.11 9.05 -3.10
N GLN A 33 -10.15 9.08 -2.19
CA GLN A 33 -8.89 8.34 -2.29
C GLN A 33 -8.94 7.14 -1.35
N THR A 34 -8.70 5.95 -1.89
CA THR A 34 -8.69 4.70 -1.12
C THR A 34 -7.28 4.12 -1.05
N TYR A 35 -6.74 3.99 0.16
CA TYR A 35 -5.44 3.39 0.42
C TYR A 35 -5.60 1.94 0.88
N LEU A 36 -5.10 0.99 0.08
CA LEU A 36 -5.17 -0.43 0.35
C LEU A 36 -3.95 -0.91 1.13
N PHE A 37 -4.15 -1.16 2.42
CA PHE A 37 -3.16 -1.74 3.32
C PHE A 37 -3.38 -3.25 3.53
N TYR A 38 -2.34 -3.98 3.94
CA TYR A 38 -2.48 -5.39 4.32
C TYR A 38 -1.64 -5.77 5.54
N ASN A 39 -0.31 -5.66 5.49
CA ASN A 39 0.56 -6.07 6.58
C ASN A 39 1.38 -4.90 7.11
N PHE A 40 1.00 -4.35 8.25
CA PHE A 40 1.79 -3.32 8.92
C PHE A 40 2.96 -3.95 9.69
N ARG A 41 4.13 -3.31 9.61
CA ARG A 41 5.36 -3.75 10.24
C ARG A 41 5.94 -2.61 11.07
N ASN A 42 6.41 -2.95 12.26
CA ASN A 42 7.26 -2.08 13.03
C ASN A 42 8.72 -2.42 12.68
N PRO A 43 9.52 -1.48 12.15
CA PRO A 43 10.93 -1.73 11.86
C PRO A 43 11.74 -2.25 13.06
N ALA A 44 11.33 -1.92 14.30
CA ALA A 44 12.01 -2.39 15.51
C ALA A 44 11.77 -3.88 15.83
N ASP A 45 10.73 -4.49 15.26
CA ASP A 45 10.30 -5.88 15.54
C ASP A 45 10.60 -6.83 14.36
N LEU A 46 11.52 -6.43 13.47
CA LEU A 46 11.91 -7.23 12.31
C LEU A 46 12.91 -8.30 12.74
N HIS A 47 12.47 -9.55 12.69
CA HIS A 47 13.30 -10.71 12.93
C HIS A 47 13.52 -11.50 11.64
N PRO A 48 14.70 -12.09 11.42
CA PRO A 48 14.98 -12.93 10.25
C PRO A 48 14.02 -14.11 10.08
N GLU A 49 13.49 -14.65 11.19
CA GLU A 49 12.47 -15.70 11.20
C GLU A 49 11.07 -15.23 10.78
N ASN A 50 10.84 -13.92 10.66
CA ASN A 50 9.56 -13.40 10.20
C ASN A 50 9.41 -13.65 8.70
N GLU A 51 8.50 -14.56 8.34
CA GLU A 51 8.19 -14.81 6.94
C GLU A 51 7.78 -13.50 6.23
N PRO A 52 8.40 -13.17 5.08
CA PRO A 52 8.01 -12.01 4.30
C PRO A 52 6.55 -12.17 3.86
N ARG A 53 5.70 -11.26 4.32
CA ARG A 53 4.27 -11.23 3.97
C ARG A 53 4.07 -10.25 2.80
N PRO A 54 3.22 -10.59 1.81
CA PRO A 54 2.96 -9.68 0.70
C PRO A 54 2.29 -8.39 1.21
N PHE A 55 2.41 -7.30 0.48
CA PHE A 55 1.89 -5.98 0.86
C PHE A 55 2.33 -5.55 2.28
N SER A 56 3.60 -5.78 2.62
CA SER A 56 4.17 -5.27 3.87
C SER A 56 4.48 -3.78 3.77
N VAL A 57 4.21 -3.03 4.84
CA VAL A 57 4.48 -1.60 4.92
C VAL A 57 4.89 -1.23 6.35
N SER A 58 5.86 -0.34 6.52
CA SER A 58 6.15 0.21 7.85
C SER A 58 5.08 1.20 8.30
N TRP A 59 5.00 1.46 9.60
CA TRP A 59 4.07 2.48 10.11
C TRP A 59 4.38 3.88 9.56
N GLN A 60 5.66 4.24 9.45
CA GLN A 60 6.11 5.51 8.90
C GLN A 60 5.71 5.64 7.43
N ASN A 61 5.99 4.62 6.63
CA ASN A 61 5.56 4.55 5.23
C ASN A 61 4.04 4.72 5.08
N ALA A 62 3.27 4.06 5.95
CA ALA A 62 1.82 4.12 5.91
C ALA A 62 1.26 5.49 6.31
N ALA A 63 1.94 6.25 7.17
CA ALA A 63 1.56 7.60 7.51
C ALA A 63 1.87 8.59 6.36
N GLU A 64 3.04 8.43 5.73
CA GLU A 64 3.53 9.34 4.69
C GLU A 64 2.64 9.36 3.43
N VAL A 65 1.96 8.26 3.11
CA VAL A 65 1.01 8.25 1.97
C VAL A 65 -0.15 9.21 2.19
N PHE A 66 -0.59 9.42 3.44
CA PHE A 66 -1.69 10.33 3.72
C PHE A 66 -1.26 11.79 3.53
N VAL A 67 -0.04 12.13 3.91
CA VAL A 67 0.51 13.47 3.65
C VAL A 67 0.54 13.72 2.14
N ALA A 68 1.13 12.79 1.38
CA ALA A 68 1.18 12.86 -0.08
C ALA A 68 -0.22 12.98 -0.72
N GLY A 69 -1.19 12.22 -0.23
CA GLY A 69 -2.57 12.26 -0.71
C GLY A 69 -3.36 13.51 -0.31
N LEU A 70 -3.01 14.17 0.78
CA LEU A 70 -3.64 15.43 1.20
C LEU A 70 -3.05 16.65 0.49
N GLU A 71 -1.78 16.58 0.09
CA GLU A 71 -1.06 17.68 -0.57
C GLU A 71 -1.20 17.67 -2.10
N ILE A 72 -1.69 16.58 -2.69
CA ILE A 72 -1.89 16.50 -4.14
C ILE A 72 -2.95 17.49 -4.63
N ASP A 73 -2.69 18.09 -5.80
CA ASP A 73 -3.74 18.78 -6.55
C ASP A 73 -4.80 17.77 -7.01
N LEU A 74 -6.03 17.91 -6.51
CA LEU A 74 -7.14 17.02 -6.86
C LEU A 74 -7.44 17.03 -8.37
N ALA A 75 -7.13 18.12 -9.08
CA ALA A 75 -7.28 18.19 -10.54
C ALA A 75 -6.26 17.31 -11.30
N ALA A 76 -5.17 16.91 -10.64
CA ALA A 76 -4.18 15.99 -11.20
C ALA A 76 -4.56 14.51 -11.03
N LEU A 77 -5.61 14.21 -10.26
CA LEU A 77 -6.11 12.84 -10.14
C LEU A 77 -6.78 12.40 -11.46
N PRO A 78 -6.55 11.17 -11.94
CA PRO A 78 -7.18 10.68 -13.18
C PRO A 78 -8.71 10.64 -13.12
N SER A 79 -9.27 10.48 -11.92
CA SER A 79 -10.69 10.51 -11.64
C SER A 79 -10.96 10.97 -10.20
N ARG A 80 -12.25 11.17 -9.87
CA ARG A 80 -12.66 11.48 -8.49
C ARG A 80 -12.59 10.29 -7.55
N TYR A 81 -12.43 9.06 -8.06
CA TYR A 81 -12.31 7.85 -7.26
C TYR A 81 -11.03 7.09 -7.60
N GLU A 82 -10.04 7.19 -6.72
CA GLU A 82 -8.74 6.55 -6.94
C GLU A 82 -8.43 5.53 -5.86
N VAL A 83 -7.97 4.35 -6.29
CA VAL A 83 -7.50 3.28 -5.40
C VAL A 83 -5.99 3.12 -5.57
N PHE A 84 -5.27 3.07 -4.45
CA PHE A 84 -3.82 2.95 -4.38
C PHE A 84 -3.41 1.75 -3.52
N ASN A 85 -2.49 0.93 -4.03
CA ASN A 85 -1.85 -0.09 -3.22
C ASN A 85 -0.72 0.55 -2.41
N VAL A 86 -0.76 0.42 -1.08
CA VAL A 86 0.22 1.03 -0.20
C VAL A 86 1.02 -0.05 0.51
N PHE A 87 2.21 -0.31 -0.04
CA PHE A 87 3.21 -1.23 0.48
C PHE A 87 4.60 -0.85 -0.05
N THR A 88 5.67 -1.26 0.64
CA THR A 88 7.05 -0.96 0.23
C THR A 88 7.46 -1.79 -0.98
N ASP A 89 8.56 -1.44 -1.63
CA ASP A 89 9.08 -2.23 -2.74
C ASP A 89 9.50 -3.61 -2.26
N MET A 90 9.00 -4.66 -2.92
CA MET A 90 9.26 -6.06 -2.56
C MET A 90 9.95 -6.78 -3.72
N PRO A 91 10.88 -7.72 -3.46
CA PRO A 91 11.72 -8.33 -4.51
C PRO A 91 10.97 -9.09 -5.60
N HIS A 92 9.77 -9.59 -5.29
CA HIS A 92 9.03 -10.50 -6.17
C HIS A 92 8.23 -9.79 -7.27
N ASP A 93 8.04 -8.47 -7.18
CA ASP A 93 7.27 -7.61 -8.12
C ASP A 93 5.84 -8.10 -8.52
N LYS A 94 5.30 -9.09 -7.80
CA LYS A 94 3.95 -9.64 -8.02
C LYS A 94 2.82 -8.61 -7.91
N PHE A 95 3.02 -7.57 -7.10
CA PHE A 95 2.06 -6.50 -6.89
C PHE A 95 2.77 -5.18 -7.11
N SER A 96 2.03 -4.19 -7.59
CA SER A 96 2.57 -2.87 -7.91
C SER A 96 1.98 -1.77 -7.01
N ASN A 97 2.87 -0.95 -6.47
CA ASN A 97 2.58 0.32 -5.79
C ASN A 97 2.86 1.53 -6.71
N GLU A 98 3.19 1.30 -7.99
CA GLU A 98 3.65 2.33 -8.94
C GLU A 98 2.64 3.46 -9.13
N LYS A 99 1.35 3.16 -9.00
CA LYS A 99 0.31 4.19 -9.06
C LYS A 99 0.44 5.21 -7.92
N ALA A 100 0.75 4.75 -6.70
CA ALA A 100 0.95 5.62 -5.55
C ALA A 100 2.20 6.49 -5.74
N LYS A 101 3.30 5.90 -6.22
CA LYS A 101 4.54 6.63 -6.56
C LYS A 101 4.31 7.70 -7.64
N ARG A 102 3.68 7.31 -8.75
CA ARG A 102 3.52 8.17 -9.92
C ARG A 102 2.52 9.30 -9.71
N ILE A 103 1.39 9.02 -9.06
CA ILE A 103 0.30 10.00 -8.91
C ILE A 103 0.48 10.81 -7.64
N LEU A 104 0.73 10.16 -6.50
CA LEU A 104 0.83 10.86 -5.21
C LEU A 104 2.25 11.38 -4.95
N GLY A 105 3.26 10.97 -5.73
CA GLY A 105 4.66 11.26 -5.42
C GLY A 105 5.19 10.50 -4.20
N TRP A 106 4.41 9.56 -3.65
CA TRP A 106 4.78 8.80 -2.45
C TRP A 106 5.92 7.83 -2.75
N GLN A 107 7.09 8.05 -2.14
CA GLN A 107 8.26 7.19 -2.29
C GLN A 107 8.45 6.35 -1.02
N PRO A 108 8.24 5.02 -1.08
CA PRO A 108 8.35 4.20 0.12
C PRO A 108 9.79 4.12 0.63
N ARG A 109 9.97 4.17 1.95
CA ARG A 109 11.24 3.93 2.63
C ARG A 109 11.63 2.45 2.55
N ASP A 110 12.93 2.19 2.51
CA ASP A 110 13.51 0.84 2.52
C ASP A 110 13.75 0.30 3.96
N ASP A 111 12.85 0.65 4.89
CA ASP A 111 13.02 0.45 6.34
C ASP A 111 12.56 -0.92 6.87
N ILE A 112 11.99 -1.75 6.00
CA ILE A 112 11.61 -3.13 6.30
C ILE A 112 12.27 -4.16 5.39
N SER A 113 13.35 -3.78 4.69
CA SER A 113 14.08 -4.65 3.78
C SER A 113 14.73 -5.86 4.42
N ALA A 114 14.99 -5.82 5.72
CA ALA A 114 15.46 -6.95 6.52
C ALA A 114 14.50 -8.17 6.49
N LEU A 115 13.24 -7.99 6.05
CA LEU A 115 12.30 -9.11 5.84
C LEU A 115 12.69 -10.04 4.68
N TRP A 116 13.53 -9.58 3.75
CA TRP A 116 13.89 -10.35 2.55
C TRP A 116 15.35 -10.21 2.12
N ARG A 117 16.08 -9.23 2.67
CA ARG A 117 17.53 -9.17 2.54
C ARG A 117 18.13 -9.80 3.79
N THR A 118 18.77 -10.96 3.61
CA THR A 118 19.75 -11.43 4.58
C THR A 118 21.00 -10.58 4.36
N ASP A 119 21.58 -10.01 5.43
CA ASP A 119 22.95 -9.52 5.34
C ASP A 119 23.79 -10.67 4.81
N ALA A 120 24.51 -10.44 3.71
CA ALA A 120 25.48 -11.41 3.23
C ALA A 120 26.44 -11.64 4.40
N VAL A 121 26.34 -12.81 5.04
CA VAL A 121 27.40 -13.29 5.91
C VAL A 121 28.63 -13.27 5.02
N ALA A 122 29.56 -12.37 5.32
CA ALA A 122 30.86 -12.39 4.71
C ALA A 122 31.48 -13.72 5.14
N ASP A 123 31.28 -14.75 4.32
CA ASP A 123 31.98 -16.01 4.40
C ASP A 123 33.45 -15.71 4.08
N SER A 124 34.18 -15.26 5.10
CA SER A 124 35.63 -15.34 5.15
C SER A 124 36.02 -16.81 5.26
N PHE A 125 36.30 -17.42 4.11
CA PHE A 125 37.12 -18.63 3.97
C PHE A 125 38.56 -18.23 3.60
#